data_AF-A0A356IK31-F1
#
_entry.id   AF-A0A356IK31-F1
#
_cell.length_a   1.000
_cell.length_b   1.000
_cell.length_c   1.000
_cell.angle_alpha   90.00
_cell.angle_beta   90.00
_cell.angle_gamma   90.00
#
_symmetry.space_group_name_H-M   'P 1'
#
loop_
_entity.id
_entity.type
_entity.pdbx_description
1 polymer ?
#
loop_
_entity_poly.entity_id
_entity_poly.type
_entity_poly.pdbx_seq_one_letter_code
_entity_poly.pdbx_strand_id
1 'polypeptide(L)' 'MKQLSSQHIISSDQFGRDVLLQLFRLAAKFEANPQRFRTPLQGKILISAFYEPSTRTRLSFESAWHRLGGDIMSITD' A
#
# COMPACT_ATOMS: atom_id res chain seq x y z
N MET A 1 -2.06 -11.00 9.54
CA MET A 1 -1.64 -9.63 9.17
C MET A 1 -1.17 -8.75 10.34
N LYS A 2 -1.51 -8.99 11.61
CA LYS A 2 -1.01 -8.17 12.75
C LYS A 2 0.52 -7.98 12.77
N GLN A 3 1.26 -8.96 12.28
CA GLN A 3 2.72 -8.93 12.18
C GLN A 3 3.28 -7.80 11.29
N LEU A 4 2.50 -7.28 10.32
CA LEU A 4 2.92 -6.18 9.45
C LEU A 4 2.45 -4.80 9.95
N SER A 5 1.66 -4.75 11.02
CA SER A 5 1.20 -3.48 11.59
C SER A 5 2.38 -2.71 12.17
N SER A 6 2.51 -1.44 11.79
CA SER A 6 3.58 -0.53 12.28
C SER A 6 5.01 -1.01 11.99
N GLN A 7 5.20 -1.81 10.95
CA GLN A 7 6.52 -2.26 10.50
C GLN A 7 6.96 -1.52 9.24
N HIS A 8 8.23 -1.15 9.16
CA HIS A 8 8.85 -0.68 7.92
C HIS A 8 9.13 -1.86 7.00
N ILE A 9 8.79 -1.74 5.71
CA ILE A 9 9.09 -2.75 4.68
C ILE A 9 10.24 -2.26 3.83
N ILE A 10 11.42 -2.83 4.04
CA ILE A 10 12.70 -2.45 3.42
C ILE A 10 13.37 -3.61 2.69
N SER A 11 13.02 -4.86 2.99
CA SER A 11 13.56 -6.06 2.35
C SER A 11 12.49 -7.15 2.18
N SER A 12 12.62 -7.95 1.13
CA SER A 12 11.83 -9.17 0.92
C SER A 12 12.04 -10.22 2.01
N ASP A 13 13.20 -10.22 2.67
CA ASP A 13 13.55 -11.22 3.69
C ASP A 13 12.71 -11.09 4.96
N GLN A 14 11.99 -9.96 5.11
CA GLN A 14 11.03 -9.75 6.20
C GLN A 14 9.79 -10.65 6.07
N PHE A 15 9.58 -11.28 4.92
CA PHE A 15 8.39 -12.07 4.64
C PHE A 15 8.67 -13.57 4.64
N GLY A 16 8.13 -14.26 5.64
CA GLY A 16 8.00 -15.72 5.61
C GLY A 16 6.85 -16.17 4.71
N ARG A 17 6.89 -17.45 4.30
CA ARG A 17 5.87 -18.08 3.42
C ARG A 17 4.43 -17.85 3.89
N ASP A 18 4.16 -18.02 5.19
CA ASP A 18 2.80 -17.89 5.72
C ASP A 18 2.29 -16.45 5.67
N VAL A 19 3.18 -15.47 5.85
CA VAL A 19 2.84 -14.05 5.73
C VAL A 19 2.52 -13.70 4.28
N LEU A 20 3.32 -14.20 3.32
CA LEU A 20 3.06 -14.02 1.89
C LEU A 20 1.71 -14.62 1.48
N LEU A 21 1.41 -15.84 1.92
CA LEU A 21 0.12 -16.48 1.64
C LEU A 21 -1.06 -15.67 2.20
N GLN A 22 -0.91 -15.10 3.41
CA GLN A 22 -1.93 -14.19 3.96
C GLN A 22 -2.06 -12.90 3.16
N LEU A 23 -0.94 -12.32 2.73
CA LEU A 23 -0.92 -11.09 1.94
C LEU A 23 -1.61 -11.28 0.59
N PHE A 24 -1.32 -12.37 -0.12
CA PHE A 24 -1.96 -12.66 -1.41
C PHE A 24 -3.45 -12.94 -1.27
N ARG A 25 -3.88 -13.65 -0.21
CA ARG A 25 -5.31 -13.80 0.09
C ARG A 25 -5.99 -12.46 0.39
N LEU A 26 -5.29 -11.53 1.02
CA LEU A 26 -5.82 -10.19 1.27
C LEU A 26 -5.93 -9.41 -0.04
N ALA A 27 -4.91 -9.43 -0.90
CA ALA A 27 -4.94 -8.78 -2.21
C ALA A 27 -6.12 -9.28 -3.05
N ALA A 28 -6.33 -10.59 -3.13
CA ALA A 28 -7.46 -11.19 -3.85
C ALA A 28 -8.83 -10.74 -3.29
N LYS A 29 -8.95 -10.51 -1.97
CA LYS A 29 -10.18 -9.98 -1.37
C LYS A 29 -10.46 -8.54 -1.79
N PHE A 30 -9.43 -7.70 -1.86
CA PHE A 30 -9.55 -6.31 -2.31
C PHE A 30 -9.92 -6.25 -3.78
N GLU A 31 -9.33 -7.11 -4.60
CA GLU A 31 -9.65 -7.25 -6.02
C GLU A 31 -11.10 -7.70 -6.25
N ALA A 32 -11.57 -8.70 -5.52
CA ALA A 32 -12.92 -9.22 -5.68
C ALA A 32 -14.02 -8.26 -5.18
N ASN A 33 -13.71 -7.35 -4.25
CA ASN A 33 -14.70 -6.47 -3.62
C ASN A 33 -14.18 -5.04 -3.42
N PRO A 34 -13.82 -4.31 -4.48
CA PRO A 34 -13.18 -3.00 -4.35
C PRO A 34 -14.05 -1.97 -3.61
N GLN A 35 -15.38 -2.02 -3.81
CA GLN A 35 -16.30 -1.09 -3.14
C GLN A 35 -16.36 -1.29 -1.62
N ARG A 36 -16.14 -2.52 -1.14
CA ARG A 36 -16.14 -2.84 0.30
C ARG A 36 -14.96 -2.19 1.03
N PHE A 37 -13.87 -1.90 0.33
CA PHE A 37 -12.62 -1.39 0.91
C PHE A 37 -12.31 0.04 0.44
N ARG A 38 -13.33 0.85 0.15
CA ARG A 38 -13.13 2.17 -0.48
C ARG A 38 -12.55 3.24 0.46
N THR A 39 -12.73 3.11 1.78
CA THR A 39 -12.34 4.17 2.74
C THR A 39 -11.53 3.73 3.98
N PRO A 40 -10.76 2.62 3.99
CA PRO A 40 -10.03 2.21 5.18
C PRO A 40 -8.88 3.17 5.56
N LEU A 41 -8.45 4.06 4.66
CA LEU A 41 -7.41 5.06 4.90
C LEU A 41 -7.94 6.50 5.00
N GLN A 42 -9.26 6.67 5.18
CA GLN A 42 -9.85 8.01 5.31
C GLN A 42 -9.21 8.80 6.46
N GLY A 43 -8.80 10.04 6.17
CA GLY A 43 -8.11 10.91 7.13
C GLY A 43 -6.64 10.53 7.41
N LYS A 44 -6.05 9.61 6.62
CA LYS A 44 -4.62 9.29 6.67
C LYS A 44 -3.90 9.93 5.49
N ILE A 45 -2.70 10.42 5.77
CA ILE A 45 -1.82 11.08 4.79
C ILE A 45 -0.65 10.14 4.46
N LEU A 46 -0.39 9.92 3.17
CA LEU A 46 0.83 9.31 2.66
C LEU A 46 1.77 10.39 2.15
N ILE A 47 3.03 10.36 2.60
CA ILE A 47 4.10 11.14 1.98
C ILE A 47 4.75 10.29 0.88
N SER A 48 4.75 10.79 -0.36
CA SER A 48 5.36 10.14 -1.52
C SER A 48 6.69 10.84 -1.83
N ALA A 49 7.81 10.17 -1.56
CA ALA A 49 9.17 10.72 -1.73
C ALA A 49 9.98 9.88 -2.72
N PHE A 50 9.93 10.23 -4.01
CA PHE A 50 10.66 9.56 -5.08
C PHE A 50 11.73 10.51 -5.65
N TYR A 51 12.98 10.35 -5.22
CA TYR A 51 14.13 11.15 -5.66
C TYR A 51 14.68 10.74 -7.03
N GLU A 52 14.33 9.54 -7.49
CA GLU A 52 14.67 9.03 -8.82
C GLU A 52 13.41 8.79 -9.65
N PRO A 53 13.44 9.05 -10.97
CA PRO A 53 12.28 8.83 -11.84
C PRO A 53 11.77 7.37 -11.80
N SER A 54 10.55 7.18 -11.28
CA SER A 54 9.92 5.86 -11.22
C SER A 54 8.40 5.93 -11.40
N THR A 55 7.96 6.04 -12.65
CA THR A 55 6.55 6.27 -13.01
C THR A 55 5.64 5.14 -12.53
N ARG A 56 6.01 3.88 -12.80
CA ARG A 56 5.16 2.72 -12.48
C ARG A 56 4.99 2.55 -10.97
N THR A 57 6.09 2.64 -10.22
CA THR A 57 6.06 2.45 -8.77
C THR A 57 5.27 3.58 -8.13
N ARG A 58 5.63 4.85 -8.38
CA ARG A 58 4.92 6.00 -7.81
C ARG A 58 3.42 5.95 -8.08
N LEU A 59 3.01 5.82 -9.35
CA LEU A 59 1.58 5.80 -9.70
C LEU A 59 0.85 4.60 -9.09
N SER A 60 1.50 3.44 -8.95
CA SER A 60 0.85 2.29 -8.32
C SER A 60 0.58 2.50 -6.83
N PHE A 61 1.53 3.09 -6.08
CA PHE A 61 1.35 3.44 -4.67
C PHE A 61 0.30 4.53 -4.49
N GLU A 62 0.37 5.60 -5.30
CA GLU A 62 -0.59 6.70 -5.22
C GLU A 62 -2.01 6.23 -5.57
N SER A 63 -2.15 5.44 -6.64
CA SER A 63 -3.45 4.85 -7.02
C SER A 63 -4.02 3.93 -5.95
N ALA A 64 -3.18 3.10 -5.33
CA ALA A 64 -3.61 2.22 -4.25
C ALA A 64 -4.10 3.04 -3.05
N TRP A 65 -3.37 4.06 -2.62
CA TRP A 65 -3.74 4.90 -1.49
C TRP A 65 -5.04 5.67 -1.72
N HIS A 66 -5.20 6.28 -2.90
CA HIS A 66 -6.42 6.99 -3.28
C HIS A 66 -7.65 6.08 -3.34
N ARG A 67 -7.51 4.86 -3.87
CA ARG A 67 -8.62 3.87 -3.91
C ARG A 67 -9.12 3.47 -2.53
N LEU A 68 -8.26 3.62 -1.52
CA LEU A 68 -8.57 3.35 -0.11
C LEU A 68 -9.03 4.60 0.65
N GLY A 69 -9.23 5.72 -0.05
CA GLY A 69 -9.81 6.96 0.48
C GLY A 69 -8.83 7.83 1.26
N GLY A 70 -7.52 7.59 1.11
CA GLY A 70 -6.50 8.40 1.75
C GLY A 70 -6.00 9.57 0.89
N ASP A 71 -5.39 10.54 1.55
CA ASP A 71 -4.79 11.73 0.93
C ASP A 71 -3.28 11.57 0.76
N ILE A 72 -2.71 12.24 -0.24
CA ILE A 72 -1.29 12.12 -0.59
C ILE A 72 -0.65 13.50 -0.65
N MET A 73 0.56 13.60 -0.12
CA MET A 73 1.47 14.73 -0.35
C MET A 73 2.73 14.20 -1.00
N SER A 74 3.00 14.65 -2.23
CA SER A 74 4.18 14.23 -2.97
C SER A 74 5.29 15.26 -2.80
N ILE A 75 6.49 14.78 -2.47
CA ILE A 75 7.71 15.58 -2.50
C ILE A 75 8.20 15.54 -3.94
N THR A 76 8.27 16.72 -4.55
CA THR A 76 8.85 16.93 -5.88
C THR A 76 10.11 17.76 -5.68
N ASP A 77 11.27 17.16 -5.87
CA ASP A 77 12.52 17.89 -6.11
C ASP A 77 12.53 18.48 -7.53
#